data_AF-A0A0D2N894-F1
#
_entry.id   AF-A0A0D2N894-F1
#
_cell.length_a   1.000
_cell.length_b   1.000
_cell.length_c   1.000
_cell.angle_alpha   90.00
_cell.angle_beta   90.00
_cell.angle_gamma   90.00
#
_symmetry.space_group_name_H-M   'P 1'
#
loop_
_entity.id
_entity.type
_entity.pdbx_description
1 polymer ?
#
loop_
_entity_poly.entity_id
_entity_poly.type
_entity_poly.pdbx_seq_one_letter_code
_entity_poly.pdbx_strand_id
1 'polypeptide(L)'
;MPQLRSRPAYPSLKEDTKDSAEDQKGGCRKYYSTYSAKRLTGGIMVCWCTHSVAYGFHCIPVAEGRNDVFSAMYSMWSKAPEVVVYDFACALQPYCILREPEFFQNTLFTIDDFHSSDHTKCAPACFLKTYKNSDPRLLRLNSSAAECGNQGLSRIRKSIGYMGQERAMMFIKVFLSVWNRIRIVNMSK
;
A
#
# COMPACT_ATOMS: atom_id res chain seq x y z
N MET A 1 -6.06 -11.03 3.72
CA MET A 1 -6.10 -12.32 2.99
C MET A 1 -5.05 -13.25 3.58
N PRO A 2 -5.27 -14.58 3.58
CA PRO A 2 -4.20 -15.52 3.87
C PRO A 2 -3.09 -15.38 2.81
N GLN A 3 -1.86 -15.68 3.21
CA GLN A 3 -0.75 -15.76 2.26
C GLN A 3 -1.04 -16.88 1.24
N LEU A 4 -1.00 -16.55 -0.04
CA LEU A 4 -1.24 -17.47 -1.16
C LEU A 4 0.05 -18.00 -1.75
N ARG A 5 1.11 -17.18 -1.77
CA ARG A 5 2.41 -17.54 -2.32
C ARG A 5 3.56 -17.02 -1.47
N SER A 6 4.71 -17.66 -1.60
CA SER A 6 5.97 -17.17 -1.03
C SER A 6 6.58 -16.15 -1.97
N ARG A 7 7.09 -15.05 -1.41
CA ARG A 7 7.85 -14.05 -2.16
C ARG A 7 9.21 -14.65 -2.60
N PRO A 8 9.59 -14.59 -3.88
CA PRO A 8 10.91 -14.98 -4.35
C PRO A 8 12.00 -14.06 -3.79
N ALA A 9 13.21 -14.58 -3.69
CA ALA A 9 14.40 -13.75 -3.49
C ALA A 9 14.98 -13.38 -4.85
N TYR A 10 15.53 -12.17 -4.98
CA TYR A 10 16.17 -11.69 -6.20
C TYR A 10 17.65 -11.40 -5.92
N PRO A 11 18.54 -12.41 -5.87
CA PRO A 11 19.93 -12.24 -5.44
C PRO A 11 20.73 -11.27 -6.32
N SER A 12 20.37 -11.20 -7.60
CA SER A 12 21.02 -10.31 -8.57
C SER A 12 20.63 -8.84 -8.40
N LEU A 13 19.59 -8.54 -7.61
CA LEU A 13 19.18 -7.17 -7.29
C LEU A 13 19.78 -6.76 -5.95
N LYS A 14 20.80 -5.89 -5.99
CA LYS A 14 21.52 -5.42 -4.78
C LYS A 14 20.60 -4.77 -3.73
N GLU A 15 19.46 -4.21 -4.17
CA GLU A 15 18.45 -3.55 -3.33
C GLU A 15 17.27 -4.46 -2.93
N ASP A 16 17.38 -5.79 -3.08
CA ASP A 16 16.23 -6.66 -2.86
C ASP A 16 15.76 -6.77 -1.40
N THR A 17 16.68 -6.55 -0.47
CA THR A 17 16.46 -6.64 0.98
C THR A 17 16.68 -5.32 1.72
N LYS A 18 17.14 -4.28 1.02
CA LYS A 18 17.38 -2.95 1.61
C LYS A 18 16.64 -1.90 0.78
N ASP A 19 15.60 -1.31 1.36
CA ASP A 19 15.21 0.04 1.00
C ASP A 19 16.27 0.98 1.62
N SER A 20 17.42 1.12 0.95
CA SER A 20 18.48 2.04 1.40
C SER A 20 17.96 3.48 1.27
N ALA A 21 17.98 4.20 2.40
CA ALA A 21 17.70 5.64 2.43
C ALA A 21 18.69 6.46 1.56
N GLU A 22 19.82 5.86 1.18
CA GLU A 22 20.96 6.51 0.55
C GLU A 22 20.91 6.54 -0.98
N ASP A 23 20.17 5.64 -1.64
CA ASP A 23 20.14 5.54 -3.12
C ASP A 23 19.11 6.45 -3.81
N GLN A 24 18.38 7.29 -3.07
CA GLN A 24 17.39 8.21 -3.62
C GLN A 24 17.98 9.57 -4.04
N LYS A 25 19.09 9.57 -4.79
CA LYS A 25 19.52 10.77 -5.54
C LYS A 25 18.59 11.01 -6.74
N GLY A 26 17.36 11.47 -6.48
CA GLY A 26 16.44 11.96 -7.52
C GLY A 26 14.95 11.59 -7.38
N GLY A 27 14.56 10.72 -6.45
CA GLY A 27 13.17 10.24 -6.31
C GLY A 27 12.28 11.10 -5.39
N CYS A 28 10.96 11.00 -5.60
CA CYS A 28 9.93 11.51 -4.69
C CYS A 28 10.18 10.88 -3.28
N ARG A 29 10.14 11.65 -2.18
CA ARG A 29 10.56 11.18 -0.82
C ARG A 29 9.33 10.98 0.07
N LYS A 30 9.01 9.73 0.46
CA LYS A 30 8.09 9.47 1.59
C LYS A 30 8.93 9.42 2.87
N TYR A 31 8.52 10.16 3.91
CA TYR A 31 9.10 10.36 5.25
C TYR A 31 9.82 9.17 5.94
N TYR A 32 10.87 8.62 5.33
CA TYR A 32 11.64 7.50 5.86
C TYR A 32 12.36 7.87 7.17
N SER A 33 12.73 9.15 7.33
CA SER A 33 13.48 9.66 8.47
C SER A 33 12.66 9.75 9.77
N THR A 34 11.32 9.79 9.71
CA THR A 34 10.50 10.04 10.91
C THR A 34 10.20 8.75 11.70
N TYR A 35 10.09 7.61 11.02
CA TYR A 35 9.69 6.34 11.65
C TYR A 35 10.90 5.52 12.16
N SER A 36 11.99 5.50 11.41
CA SER A 36 13.23 4.78 11.76
C SER A 36 13.88 5.27 13.06
N ALA A 37 13.75 6.56 13.40
CA ALA A 37 14.34 7.15 14.60
C ALA A 37 13.71 6.70 15.93
N LYS A 38 12.46 6.17 15.92
CA LYS A 38 11.70 5.92 17.16
C LYS A 38 11.64 4.45 17.62
N ARG A 39 12.29 3.50 16.91
CA ARG A 39 12.28 2.05 17.22
C ARG A 39 10.88 1.44 17.46
N LEU A 40 9.83 2.07 16.93
CA LEU A 40 8.47 1.54 16.95
C LEU A 40 8.32 0.59 15.75
N THR A 41 7.40 -0.38 15.82
CA THR A 41 7.01 -1.20 14.66
C THR A 41 6.72 -0.27 13.47
N GLY A 42 7.28 -0.57 12.30
CA GLY A 42 7.17 0.26 11.10
C GLY A 42 5.73 0.59 10.66
N GLY A 43 4.76 -0.20 11.10
CA GLY A 43 3.34 0.13 11.03
C GLY A 43 2.50 -1.03 10.50
N ILE A 44 1.31 -0.70 10.02
CA ILE A 44 0.42 -1.63 9.34
C ILE A 44 0.00 -0.96 8.04
N MET A 45 0.16 -1.68 6.93
CA MET A 45 -0.44 -1.30 5.67
C MET A 45 -1.73 -2.10 5.48
N VAL A 46 -2.83 -1.43 5.18
CA VAL A 46 -4.10 -2.08 4.85
C VAL A 46 -4.42 -1.83 3.39
N CYS A 47 -4.78 -2.90 2.69
CA CYS A 47 -5.23 -2.82 1.30
C CYS A 47 -6.74 -2.59 1.29
N TRP A 48 -7.15 -1.43 0.79
CA TRP A 48 -8.53 -1.00 0.73
C TRP A 48 -9.08 -1.11 -0.69
N CYS A 49 -10.36 -1.43 -0.82
CA CYS A 49 -11.09 -1.21 -2.06
C CYS A 49 -11.64 0.23 -2.12
N THR A 50 -12.20 0.60 -3.27
CA THR A 50 -12.84 1.92 -3.50
C THR A 50 -14.03 2.20 -2.56
N HIS A 51 -14.61 1.17 -1.96
CA HIS A 51 -15.72 1.29 -1.03
C HIS A 51 -15.28 1.38 0.45
N SER A 52 -13.97 1.47 0.69
CA SER A 52 -13.34 1.38 2.02
C SER A 52 -13.59 0.05 2.72
N VAL A 53 -13.70 -1.05 1.97
CA VAL A 53 -13.66 -2.43 2.50
C VAL A 53 -12.21 -2.89 2.48
N ALA A 54 -11.72 -3.42 3.59
CA ALA A 54 -10.36 -3.94 3.70
C ALA A 54 -10.26 -5.35 3.09
N TYR A 55 -9.36 -5.56 2.14
CA TYR A 55 -9.03 -6.89 1.63
C TYR A 55 -8.05 -7.63 2.55
N GLY A 56 -7.18 -6.89 3.22
CA GLY A 56 -6.17 -7.46 4.09
C GLY A 56 -5.22 -6.42 4.61
N PHE A 57 -4.27 -6.88 5.42
CA PHE A 57 -3.23 -6.03 5.98
C PHE A 57 -1.88 -6.74 5.95
N HIS A 58 -0.83 -5.94 5.93
CA HIS A 58 0.57 -6.36 6.00
C HIS A 58 1.23 -5.64 7.16
N CYS A 59 1.91 -6.40 8.03
CA CYS A 59 2.64 -5.84 9.16
C CYS A 59 4.04 -5.41 8.71
N ILE A 60 4.37 -4.15 8.95
CA ILE A 60 5.65 -3.58 8.57
C ILE A 60 6.56 -3.60 9.79
N PRO A 61 7.67 -4.35 9.76
CA PRO A 61 8.52 -4.52 10.93
C PRO A 61 9.32 -3.25 11.26
N VAL A 62 9.84 -2.52 10.27
CA VAL A 62 10.81 -1.43 10.50
C VAL A 62 10.36 -0.09 9.92
N ALA A 63 10.15 0.00 8.60
CA ALA A 63 9.72 1.21 7.93
C ALA A 63 8.97 0.84 6.65
N GLU A 64 7.93 1.59 6.32
CA GLU A 64 7.16 1.37 5.10
C GLU A 64 8.04 1.65 3.88
N GLY A 65 8.27 0.61 3.08
CA GLY A 65 9.03 0.69 1.85
C GLY A 65 8.30 0.11 0.64
N ARG A 66 8.94 0.18 -0.53
CA ARG A 66 8.40 -0.42 -1.77
C ARG A 66 8.34 -1.94 -1.63
N ASN A 67 9.28 -2.51 -0.89
CA ASN A 67 9.31 -3.94 -0.62
C ASN A 67 8.08 -4.44 0.13
N ASP A 68 7.58 -3.69 1.12
CA ASP A 68 6.39 -4.10 1.87
C ASP A 68 5.14 -4.14 0.99
N VAL A 69 4.95 -3.10 0.16
CA VAL A 69 3.81 -3.02 -0.76
C VAL A 69 3.89 -4.13 -1.81
N PHE A 70 5.07 -4.34 -2.40
CA PHE A 70 5.34 -5.43 -3.33
C PHE A 70 5.06 -6.79 -2.69
N SER A 71 5.64 -7.05 -1.51
CA SER A 71 5.50 -8.31 -0.78
C SER A 71 4.05 -8.61 -0.46
N ALA A 72 3.30 -7.60 -0.02
CA ALA A 72 1.88 -7.70 0.26
C ALA A 72 1.08 -8.07 -1.00
N MET A 73 1.27 -7.34 -2.11
CA MET A 73 0.55 -7.60 -3.36
C MET A 73 0.89 -8.97 -3.94
N TYR A 74 2.17 -9.30 -4.01
CA TYR A 74 2.63 -10.56 -4.57
C TYR A 74 2.13 -11.74 -3.74
N SER A 75 2.34 -11.68 -2.42
CA SER A 75 2.05 -12.83 -1.54
C SER A 75 0.55 -13.07 -1.32
N MET A 76 -0.30 -12.04 -1.47
CA MET A 76 -1.73 -12.14 -1.13
C MET A 76 -2.67 -12.26 -2.34
N TRP A 77 -2.23 -11.99 -3.58
CA TRP A 77 -3.08 -12.11 -4.76
C TRP A 77 -2.59 -13.22 -5.69
N SER A 78 -3.51 -13.89 -6.40
CA SER A 78 -3.20 -14.85 -7.48
C SER A 78 -2.90 -14.15 -8.82
N LYS A 79 -3.52 -12.98 -9.05
CA LYS A 79 -3.28 -12.08 -10.18
C LYS A 79 -3.13 -10.66 -9.64
N ALA A 80 -2.17 -9.89 -10.15
CA ALA A 80 -1.98 -8.52 -9.70
C ALA A 80 -3.25 -7.68 -9.92
N PRO A 81 -3.55 -6.72 -9.03
CA PRO A 81 -4.62 -5.76 -9.25
C PRO A 81 -4.44 -5.03 -10.59
N GLU A 82 -5.54 -4.76 -11.29
CA GLU A 82 -5.49 -3.99 -12.55
C GLU A 82 -5.09 -2.53 -12.31
N VAL A 83 -5.45 -1.98 -11.15
CA VAL A 83 -5.12 -0.61 -10.75
C VAL A 83 -4.65 -0.61 -9.31
N VAL A 84 -3.50 0.02 -9.06
CA VAL A 84 -2.93 0.25 -7.74
C VAL A 84 -2.79 1.76 -7.54
N VAL A 85 -3.61 2.30 -6.62
CA VAL A 85 -3.51 3.70 -6.18
C VAL A 85 -2.66 3.73 -4.91
N TYR A 86 -1.54 4.46 -4.95
CA TYR A 86 -0.61 4.56 -3.84
C TYR A 86 0.20 5.85 -3.90
N ASP A 87 0.38 6.54 -2.78
CA ASP A 87 1.06 7.84 -2.71
C ASP A 87 2.46 7.78 -3.32
N PHE A 88 3.16 6.65 -3.15
CA PHE A 88 4.50 6.44 -3.69
C PHE A 88 4.54 5.52 -4.92
N ALA A 89 3.46 5.50 -5.71
CA ALA A 89 3.32 4.66 -6.90
C ALA A 89 4.43 4.87 -7.95
N CYS A 90 4.93 6.09 -8.10
CA CYS A 90 5.98 6.44 -9.07
C CYS A 90 7.27 5.62 -8.91
N ALA A 91 7.65 5.28 -7.68
CA ALA A 91 8.82 4.46 -7.40
C ALA A 91 8.46 2.99 -7.17
N LEU A 92 7.21 2.70 -6.78
CA LEU A 92 6.70 1.34 -6.63
C LEU A 92 6.60 0.63 -7.98
N GLN A 93 6.10 1.28 -9.02
CA GLN A 93 5.94 0.68 -10.34
C GLN A 93 7.25 0.10 -10.90
N PRO A 94 8.34 0.86 -11.05
CA PRO A 94 9.60 0.30 -11.56
C PRO A 94 10.15 -0.79 -10.62
N TYR A 95 9.94 -0.66 -9.30
CA TYR A 95 10.34 -1.68 -8.33
C TYR A 95 9.63 -3.02 -8.56
N CYS A 96 8.32 -2.98 -8.82
CA CYS A 96 7.48 -4.15 -9.08
C CYS A 96 7.82 -4.79 -10.43
N ILE A 97 7.89 -3.99 -11.50
CA ILE A 97 8.13 -4.48 -12.87
C ILE A 97 9.53 -5.09 -13.01
N LEU A 98 10.54 -4.53 -12.35
CA LEU A 98 11.91 -5.08 -12.36
C LEU A 98 12.00 -6.49 -11.76
N ARG A 99 11.12 -6.80 -10.81
CA ARG A 99 11.12 -8.08 -10.08
C ARG A 99 10.19 -9.10 -10.72
N GLU A 100 8.96 -8.71 -11.00
CA GLU A 100 7.89 -9.61 -11.46
C GLU A 100 7.15 -8.99 -12.65
N PRO A 101 7.80 -8.86 -13.81
CA PRO A 101 7.22 -8.19 -14.97
C PRO A 101 5.95 -8.89 -15.44
N GLU A 102 5.95 -10.23 -15.53
CA GLU A 102 4.80 -11.01 -15.98
C GLU A 102 3.58 -10.87 -15.05
N PHE A 103 3.82 -10.76 -13.75
CA PHE A 103 2.75 -10.60 -12.76
C PHE A 103 2.11 -9.21 -12.84
N PHE A 104 2.92 -8.16 -13.03
CA PHE A 104 2.48 -6.76 -13.01
C PHE A 104 2.28 -6.13 -14.40
N GLN A 105 2.45 -6.89 -15.50
CA GLN A 105 2.37 -6.37 -16.88
C GLN A 105 1.06 -5.62 -17.20
N ASN A 106 -0.04 -5.99 -16.54
CA ASN A 106 -1.37 -5.40 -16.75
C ASN A 106 -1.82 -4.52 -15.58
N THR A 107 -0.89 -4.09 -14.72
CA THR A 107 -1.19 -3.26 -13.55
C THR A 107 -0.85 -1.80 -13.84
N LEU A 108 -1.86 -0.93 -13.75
CA LEU A 108 -1.68 0.51 -13.73
C LEU A 108 -1.34 0.97 -12.31
N PHE A 109 -0.18 1.59 -12.14
CA PHE A 109 0.22 2.22 -10.89
C PHE A 109 -0.01 3.73 -10.97
N THR A 110 -0.63 4.29 -9.94
CA THR A 110 -0.98 5.70 -9.98
C THR A 110 -0.99 6.34 -8.60
N ILE A 111 -0.57 7.60 -8.54
CA ILE A 111 -0.53 8.43 -7.34
C ILE A 111 -1.93 8.99 -7.13
N ASP A 112 -2.41 8.90 -5.89
CA ASP A 112 -3.65 9.53 -5.46
C ASP A 112 -3.62 11.05 -5.68
N ASP A 113 -4.78 11.63 -5.99
CA ASP A 113 -4.92 13.06 -6.25
C ASP A 113 -4.58 13.91 -5.02
N PHE A 114 -4.86 13.42 -3.79
CA PHE A 114 -4.55 14.14 -2.55
C PHE A 114 -3.05 14.37 -2.36
N HIS A 115 -2.24 13.40 -2.78
CA HIS A 115 -0.79 13.45 -2.64
C HIS A 115 -0.09 13.98 -3.89
N SER A 116 -0.85 14.38 -4.93
CA SER A 116 -0.28 14.78 -6.22
C SER A 116 0.60 16.03 -6.12
N SER A 117 0.31 16.96 -5.21
CA SER A 117 1.11 18.17 -4.96
C SER A 117 2.52 17.87 -4.45
N ASP A 118 2.71 16.76 -3.76
CA ASP A 118 3.98 16.40 -3.12
C ASP A 118 4.98 15.82 -4.15
N HIS A 119 4.54 15.63 -5.39
CA HIS A 119 5.22 14.90 -6.45
C HIS A 119 5.66 15.80 -7.62
N THR A 120 6.38 16.88 -7.32
CA THR A 120 6.74 17.94 -8.30
C THR A 120 7.67 17.51 -9.44
N LYS A 121 8.42 16.42 -9.28
CA LYS A 121 9.38 15.89 -10.27
C LYS A 121 8.92 14.61 -10.97
N CYS A 122 7.76 14.11 -10.56
CA CYS A 122 7.24 12.84 -11.05
C CYS A 122 6.43 13.10 -12.35
N ALA A 123 6.48 12.17 -13.33
CA ALA A 123 5.90 12.38 -14.66
C ALA A 123 4.36 12.41 -14.63
N PRO A 124 3.67 13.12 -15.56
CA PRO A 124 2.21 13.16 -15.62
C PRO A 124 1.54 11.77 -15.67
N ALA A 125 2.19 10.79 -16.30
CA ALA A 125 1.72 9.41 -16.37
C ALA A 125 1.67 8.70 -14.99
N CYS A 126 2.29 9.24 -13.94
CA CYS A 126 2.20 8.67 -12.61
C CYS A 126 0.92 9.10 -11.86
N PHE A 127 0.15 10.07 -12.34
CA PHE A 127 -0.96 10.67 -11.59
C PHE A 127 -2.32 10.16 -12.02
N LEU A 128 -3.22 9.90 -11.06
CA LEU A 128 -4.55 9.37 -11.35
C LEU A 128 -5.36 10.37 -12.19
N LYS A 129 -5.28 11.66 -11.84
CA LYS A 129 -5.87 12.77 -12.60
C LYS A 129 -5.64 12.69 -14.11
N THR A 130 -4.47 12.24 -14.57
CA THR A 130 -4.11 12.20 -15.99
C THR A 130 -5.00 11.23 -16.75
N TYR A 131 -5.41 10.14 -16.11
CA TYR A 131 -6.22 9.10 -16.72
C TYR A 131 -7.73 9.29 -16.50
N LYS A 132 -8.15 10.13 -15.55
CA LYS A 132 -9.57 10.39 -15.28
C LYS A 132 -10.34 10.88 -16.51
N ASN A 133 -9.66 11.59 -17.42
CA ASN A 133 -10.27 12.12 -18.63
C ASN A 133 -10.36 11.10 -19.78
N SER A 134 -9.55 10.04 -19.75
CA SER A 134 -9.45 9.04 -20.82
C SER A 134 -10.07 7.70 -20.46
N ASP A 135 -10.12 7.34 -19.17
CA ASP A 135 -10.75 6.13 -18.67
C ASP A 135 -11.86 6.46 -17.65
N PRO A 136 -13.15 6.36 -18.06
CA PRO A 136 -14.29 6.61 -17.17
C PRO A 136 -14.31 5.72 -15.91
N ARG A 137 -13.64 4.56 -15.91
CA ARG A 137 -13.55 3.68 -14.74
C ARG A 137 -12.68 4.31 -13.65
N LEU A 138 -11.61 4.99 -14.04
CA LEU A 138 -10.68 5.66 -13.13
C LEU A 138 -11.24 6.99 -12.60
N LEU A 139 -12.16 7.62 -13.34
CA LEU A 139 -12.90 8.78 -12.87
C LEU A 139 -13.77 8.46 -11.64
N ARG A 140 -14.38 7.27 -11.61
CA ARG A 140 -15.28 6.81 -10.54
C ARG A 140 -14.54 6.17 -9.35
N LEU A 141 -13.22 6.06 -9.45
CA LEU A 141 -12.39 5.47 -8.42
C LEU A 141 -12.32 6.43 -7.22
N ASN A 142 -12.84 5.97 -6.08
CA ASN A 142 -12.72 6.70 -4.82
C ASN A 142 -11.28 6.58 -4.30
N SER A 143 -10.47 7.56 -4.63
CA SER A 143 -9.05 7.57 -4.29
C SER A 143 -8.81 7.90 -2.80
N SER A 144 -9.77 8.57 -2.13
CA SER A 144 -9.78 8.81 -0.67
C SER A 144 -10.15 7.59 0.18
N ALA A 145 -10.50 6.45 -0.43
CA ALA A 145 -10.99 5.28 0.31
C ALA A 145 -9.97 4.79 1.36
N ALA A 146 -8.68 4.86 1.03
CA ALA A 146 -7.59 4.50 1.91
C ALA A 146 -7.43 5.46 3.09
N GLU A 147 -7.54 6.78 2.86
CA GLU A 147 -7.48 7.79 3.92
C GLU A 147 -8.60 7.61 4.94
N CYS A 148 -9.83 7.41 4.46
CA CYS A 148 -10.99 7.14 5.31
C CYS A 148 -10.80 5.86 6.14
N GLY A 149 -10.31 4.79 5.51
CA GLY A 149 -9.98 3.53 6.19
C GLY A 149 -8.89 3.71 7.25
N ASN A 150 -7.83 4.45 6.92
CA ASN A 150 -6.70 4.73 7.80
C ASN A 150 -7.11 5.60 9.01
N GLN A 151 -8.05 6.53 8.83
CA GLN A 151 -8.66 7.25 9.94
C GLN A 151 -9.36 6.29 10.91
N GLY A 152 -10.00 5.23 10.40
CA GLY A 152 -10.53 4.13 11.22
C GLY A 152 -9.45 3.40 12.01
N LEU A 153 -8.32 3.07 11.37
CA LEU A 153 -7.18 2.39 12.01
C LEU A 153 -6.52 3.23 13.10
N SER A 154 -6.54 4.56 12.97
CA SER A 154 -5.99 5.46 13.98
C SER A 154 -6.59 5.21 15.38
N ARG A 155 -7.84 4.75 15.45
CA ARG A 155 -8.58 4.46 16.69
C ARG A 155 -8.00 3.28 17.47
N ILE A 156 -7.39 2.32 16.78
CA ILE A 156 -6.82 1.12 17.40
C ILE A 156 -5.31 1.22 17.60
N ARG A 157 -4.67 2.26 17.05
CA ARG A 157 -3.21 2.45 17.06
C ARG A 157 -2.61 2.36 18.46
N LYS A 158 -3.27 2.95 19.46
CA LYS A 158 -2.78 2.90 20.85
C LYS A 158 -2.86 1.48 21.40
N SER A 159 -4.00 0.80 21.21
CA SER A 159 -4.22 -0.57 21.72
C SER A 159 -3.21 -1.56 21.15
N ILE A 160 -3.00 -1.54 19.83
CA ILE A 160 -2.04 -2.44 19.17
C ILE A 160 -0.59 -2.19 19.61
N GLY A 161 -0.25 -0.94 19.97
CA GLY A 161 1.10 -0.57 20.38
C GLY A 161 1.54 -1.18 21.71
N TYR A 162 0.59 -1.62 22.53
CA TYR A 162 0.85 -2.34 23.80
C TYR A 162 0.68 -3.86 23.68
N MET A 163 0.41 -4.38 22.49
CA MET A 163 0.25 -5.81 22.25
C MET A 163 1.53 -6.41 21.66
N GLY A 164 1.82 -7.66 22.02
CA GLY A 164 2.77 -8.48 21.25
C GLY A 164 2.25 -8.69 19.81
N GLN A 165 3.15 -8.87 18.85
CA GLN A 165 2.83 -8.91 17.42
C GLN A 165 1.70 -9.89 17.07
N GLU A 166 1.72 -11.10 17.60
CA GLU A 166 0.69 -12.11 17.36
C GLU A 166 -0.71 -11.64 17.81
N ARG A 167 -0.81 -11.09 19.02
CA ARG A 167 -2.06 -10.55 19.56
C ARG A 167 -2.52 -9.33 18.78
N ALA A 168 -1.60 -8.46 18.37
CA ALA A 168 -1.90 -7.33 17.51
C ALA A 168 -2.49 -7.79 16.17
N MET A 169 -1.89 -8.78 15.51
CA MET A 169 -2.39 -9.34 14.25
C MET A 169 -3.81 -9.90 14.39
N MET A 170 -4.08 -10.67 15.46
CA MET A 170 -5.42 -11.18 15.74
C MET A 170 -6.42 -10.03 15.95
N PHE A 171 -6.05 -9.03 16.75
CA PHE A 171 -6.90 -7.88 17.03
C PHE A 171 -7.23 -7.09 15.76
N ILE A 172 -6.23 -6.80 14.91
CA ILE A 172 -6.41 -6.09 13.64
C ILE A 172 -7.34 -6.88 12.71
N LYS A 173 -7.15 -8.21 12.62
CA LYS A 173 -8.00 -9.08 11.80
C LYS A 173 -9.47 -9.00 12.23
N VAL A 174 -9.74 -9.04 13.54
CA VAL A 174 -11.10 -8.93 14.08
C VAL A 174 -11.66 -7.53 13.82
N PHE A 175 -10.88 -6.48 14.10
CA PHE A 175 -11.29 -5.09 13.85
C PHE A 175 -11.70 -4.87 12.38
N LEU A 176 -10.86 -5.28 11.43
CA LEU A 176 -11.13 -5.15 10.00
C LEU A 176 -12.34 -6.00 9.57
N SER A 177 -12.55 -7.15 10.20
CA SER A 177 -13.73 -7.99 9.92
C SER A 177 -15.03 -7.29 10.34
N VAL A 178 -15.04 -6.64 11.51
CA VAL A 178 -16.19 -5.84 11.98
C VAL A 178 -16.38 -4.61 11.10
N TRP A 179 -15.30 -3.90 10.78
CA TRP A 179 -15.31 -2.77 9.87
C TRP A 179 -15.97 -3.13 8.54
N ASN A 180 -15.52 -4.22 7.91
CA ASN A 180 -16.05 -4.67 6.63
C ASN A 180 -17.55 -5.00 6.71
N ARG A 181 -18.01 -5.67 7.77
CA ARG A 181 -19.44 -5.96 7.95
C ARG A 181 -20.27 -4.69 8.02
N ILE A 182 -19.83 -3.71 8.81
CA ILE A 182 -20.54 -2.43 8.95
C ILE A 182 -20.56 -1.68 7.61
N ARG A 183 -19.42 -1.63 6.90
CA ARG A 183 -19.33 -0.98 5.58
C ARG A 183 -20.27 -1.63 4.58
N ILE A 184 -20.29 -2.97 4.50
CA ILE A 184 -21.17 -3.72 3.59
C ILE A 184 -22.65 -3.43 3.91
N VAL A 185 -23.05 -3.52 5.18
CA VAL A 185 -24.44 -3.23 5.58
C VAL A 185 -24.87 -1.81 5.22
N ASN A 186 -23.97 -0.83 5.42
CA ASN A 186 -24.29 0.56 5.09
C ASN A 186 -24.35 0.85 3.59
N MET A 187 -23.74 0.02 2.74
CA MET A 187 -23.86 0.12 1.28
C MET A 187 -25.11 -0.57 0.73
N SER A 188 -25.67 -1.51 1.48
CA SER A 188 -26.90 -2.23 1.11
C SER A 188 -28.18 -1.49 1.49
N LYS A 189 -28.07 -0.32 2.11
CA LYS A 189 -29.18 0.60 2.43
C LYS A 189 -29.26 1.68 1.38
#